data_AF-A0A952NFL3-F1
#
_entry.id   AF-A0A952NFL3-F1
#
_cell.length_a   1.000
_cell.length_b   1.000
_cell.length_c   1.000
_cell.angle_alpha   90.00
_cell.angle_beta   90.00
_cell.angle_gamma   90.00
#
_symmetry.space_group_name_H-M   'P 1'
#
loop_
_entity.id
_entity.type
_entity.pdbx_description
1 polymer ?
#
loop_
_entity_poly.entity_id
_entity_poly.type
_entity_poly.pdbx_seq_one_letter_code
_entity_poly.pdbx_strand_id
1 'polypeptide(L)'
;MGKKKKSKNTEDLKRFGKHLEKMILQKGYSSPYDFWIQKAGEDMARAGLNYLIAGKREPKLLTLLLLADLLEVAPAELLDF
;
A
#
# COMPACT_ATOMS: atom_id res chain seq x y z
N MET A 1 8.69 -30.33 -16.38
CA MET A 1 7.99 -29.66 -15.26
C MET A 1 8.60 -28.29 -15.03
N GLY A 2 8.01 -27.24 -15.62
CA GLY A 2 8.53 -25.88 -15.50
C GLY A 2 8.36 -25.38 -14.07
N LYS A 3 9.48 -25.07 -13.40
CA LYS A 3 9.46 -24.36 -12.12
C LYS A 3 8.76 -23.03 -12.35
N LYS A 4 7.50 -22.91 -11.90
CA LYS A 4 6.77 -21.63 -11.91
C LYS A 4 7.65 -20.61 -11.18
N LYS A 5 8.11 -19.59 -11.90
CA LYS A 5 8.61 -18.32 -11.36
C LYS A 5 7.53 -17.76 -10.41
N LYS A 6 7.44 -18.25 -9.17
CA LYS A 6 6.71 -17.60 -8.06
C LYS A 6 7.59 -16.44 -7.54
N SER A 7 8.08 -15.63 -8.48
CA SER A 7 9.42 -15.04 -8.46
C SER A 7 9.41 -13.59 -8.02
N LYS A 8 10.08 -13.28 -6.90
CA LYS A 8 10.53 -11.95 -6.46
C LYS A 8 9.45 -10.86 -6.27
N ASN A 9 8.65 -10.59 -7.30
CA ASN A 9 7.53 -9.66 -7.30
C ASN A 9 6.54 -9.91 -6.14
N THR A 10 6.21 -11.16 -5.80
CA THR A 10 5.31 -11.44 -4.66
C THR A 10 5.92 -11.10 -3.29
N GLU A 11 7.25 -11.13 -3.15
CA GLU A 11 7.92 -10.71 -1.92
C GLU A 11 8.01 -9.19 -1.85
N ASP A 12 8.36 -8.54 -2.96
CA ASP A 12 8.43 -7.08 -3.06
C ASP A 12 7.07 -6.44 -2.76
N LEU A 13 5.97 -7.00 -3.29
CA LEU A 13 4.60 -6.53 -2.98
C LEU A 13 4.24 -6.67 -1.50
N LYS A 14 4.72 -7.72 -0.83
CA LYS A 14 4.52 -7.89 0.63
C LYS A 14 5.34 -6.89 1.43
N ARG A 15 6.57 -6.58 0.98
CA ARG A 15 7.41 -5.54 1.62
C ARG A 15 6.77 -4.18 1.46
N PHE A 16 6.36 -3.83 0.24
CA PHE A 16 5.57 -2.62 -0.03
C PHE A 16 4.33 -2.53 0.88
N GLY A 17 3.53 -3.60 0.96
CA GLY A 17 2.32 -3.61 1.77
C GLY A 17 2.58 -3.38 3.27
N LYS A 18 3.64 -3.99 3.82
CA LYS A 18 4.10 -3.76 5.20
C LYS A 18 4.63 -2.36 5.41
N HIS A 19 5.37 -1.83 4.44
CA HIS A 19 5.90 -0.47 4.49
C HIS A 19 4.76 0.56 4.48
N LEU A 20 3.79 0.39 3.59
CA LEU A 20 2.57 1.21 3.54
C LEU A 20 1.81 1.17 4.87
N GLU A 21 1.60 -0.02 5.44
CA GLU A 21 0.97 -0.15 6.76
C GLU A 21 1.76 0.60 7.85
N LYS A 22 3.08 0.46 7.87
CA LYS A 22 3.93 1.18 8.82
C LYS A 22 3.82 2.70 8.66
N MET A 23 3.83 3.21 7.42
CA MET A 23 3.69 4.65 7.16
C MET A 23 2.33 5.18 7.63
N ILE A 24 1.26 4.43 7.39
CA ILE A 24 -0.08 4.75 7.91
C ILE A 24 -0.04 4.89 9.44
N LEU A 25 0.53 3.91 10.14
CA LEU A 25 0.62 3.95 11.61
C LEU A 25 1.50 5.10 12.11
N GLN A 26 2.60 5.42 11.40
CA GLN A 26 3.48 6.53 11.73
C GLN A 26 2.82 7.91 11.56
N LYS A 27 1.82 8.02 10.69
CA LYS A 27 0.99 9.23 10.55
C LYS A 27 -0.03 9.40 11.67
N GLY A 28 -0.08 8.47 12.63
CA GLY A 28 -0.92 8.56 13.83
C GLY A 28 -2.26 7.85 13.72
N TYR A 29 -2.55 7.18 12.60
CA TYR A 29 -3.75 6.36 12.46
C TYR A 29 -3.63 5.09 13.31
N SER A 30 -4.72 4.70 13.95
CA SER A 30 -4.74 3.52 14.83
C SER A 30 -4.67 2.19 14.05
N SER A 31 -5.06 2.21 12.77
CA SER A 31 -5.01 1.07 11.86
C SER A 31 -5.16 1.52 10.40
N PRO A 32 -4.88 0.64 9.41
CA PRO A 32 -5.23 0.91 8.02
C PRO A 32 -6.72 1.15 7.77
N TYR A 33 -7.60 0.54 8.57
CA TYR A 33 -9.03 0.77 8.46
C TYR A 33 -9.41 2.16 8.96
N ASP A 34 -8.76 2.62 10.03
CA ASP A 34 -8.94 3.96 10.58
C ASP A 34 -8.49 5.03 9.59
N PHE A 35 -7.32 4.86 8.97
CA PHE A 35 -6.87 5.70 7.84
C PHE A 35 -7.89 5.72 6.69
N TRP A 36 -8.46 4.56 6.36
CA TRP A 36 -9.48 4.48 5.32
C TRP A 36 -10.74 5.28 5.67
N ILE A 37 -11.24 5.16 6.91
CA ILE A 37 -12.40 5.95 7.36
C ILE A 37 -12.09 7.44 7.34
N GLN A 38 -10.93 7.84 7.86
CA GLN A 38 -10.64 9.25 8.12
C GLN A 38 -10.13 10.02 6.90
N LYS A 39 -9.48 9.36 5.93
CA LYS A 39 -8.76 10.04 4.85
C LYS A 39 -9.00 9.44 3.46
N ALA A 40 -8.98 8.11 3.30
CA ALA A 40 -8.95 7.48 1.98
C ALA A 40 -10.30 6.98 1.43
N GLY A 41 -11.38 7.08 2.23
CA GLY A 41 -12.67 6.43 1.97
C GLY A 41 -13.38 6.90 0.72
N GLU A 42 -13.22 8.18 0.36
CA GLU A 42 -13.82 8.79 -0.82
C GLU A 42 -13.03 8.47 -2.10
N ASP A 43 -11.71 8.31 -2.00
CA ASP A 43 -10.84 8.12 -3.17
C ASP A 43 -10.59 6.66 -3.53
N MET A 44 -10.74 5.74 -2.58
CA MET A 44 -10.52 4.32 -2.84
C MET A 44 -11.39 3.39 -2.01
N ALA A 45 -11.76 2.25 -2.59
CA ALA A 45 -12.48 1.21 -1.86
C ALA A 45 -11.58 0.57 -0.78
N ARG A 46 -12.17 0.25 0.39
CA ARG A 46 -11.50 -0.44 1.51
C ARG A 46 -10.79 -1.72 1.08
N ALA A 47 -11.44 -2.52 0.25
CA ALA A 47 -10.87 -3.76 -0.28
C ALA A 47 -9.62 -3.49 -1.13
N GLY A 48 -9.60 -2.38 -1.87
CA GLY A 48 -8.44 -1.93 -2.63
C GLY A 48 -7.23 -1.69 -1.71
N LEU A 49 -7.41 -0.91 -0.64
CA LEU A 49 -6.36 -0.67 0.35
C LEU A 49 -5.88 -1.98 1.00
N ASN A 50 -6.80 -2.84 1.42
CA ASN A 50 -6.46 -4.14 2.03
C ASN A 50 -5.66 -5.05 1.07
N TYR A 51 -5.95 -5.02 -0.23
CA TYR A 51 -5.18 -5.81 -1.20
C TYR A 51 -3.75 -5.27 -1.40
N LEU A 52 -3.56 -3.96 -1.30
CA LEU A 52 -2.22 -3.35 -1.36
C LEU A 52 -1.42 -3.72 -0.12
N ILE A 53 -1.99 -3.55 1.07
CA ILE A 53 -1.34 -3.88 2.35
C ILE A 53 -0.99 -5.37 2.45
N ALA A 54 -1.89 -6.25 1.98
CA ALA A 54 -1.61 -7.68 1.95
C ALA A 54 -0.60 -8.11 0.86
N GLY A 55 -0.10 -7.18 0.03
CA GLY A 55 0.78 -7.48 -1.10
C GLY A 55 0.13 -8.37 -2.16
N LYS A 56 -1.20 -8.34 -2.27
CA LYS A 56 -1.98 -9.14 -3.22
C LYS A 56 -2.19 -8.45 -4.56
N ARG A 57 -1.95 -7.14 -4.62
CA ARG A 57 -2.14 -6.31 -5.80
C ARG A 57 -0.97 -5.35 -5.95
N GLU A 58 -0.49 -5.24 -7.18
CA GLU A 58 0.48 -4.22 -7.57
C GLU A 58 -0.18 -2.83 -7.59
N PRO A 59 0.38 -1.83 -6.88
CA PRO A 59 -0.13 -0.48 -6.94
C PRO A 59 0.13 0.11 -8.33
N LYS A 60 -0.91 0.61 -8.98
CA LYS A 60 -0.75 1.39 -10.22
C LYS A 60 -0.15 2.75 -9.89
N LEU A 61 0.48 3.41 -10.87
CA LEU A 61 1.07 4.75 -10.68
C LEU A 61 0.10 5.74 -10.04
N LEU A 62 -1.14 5.85 -10.54
CA LEU A 62 -2.15 6.76 -9.97
C LEU A 62 -2.50 6.40 -8.52
N THR A 63 -2.49 5.12 -8.17
CA THR A 63 -2.73 4.66 -6.80
C THR A 63 -1.56 5.03 -5.88
N LEU A 64 -0.31 4.96 -6.37
CA LEU A 64 0.85 5.42 -5.61
C LEU A 64 0.80 6.93 -5.36
N LEU A 65 0.49 7.72 -6.39
CA LEU A 65 0.37 9.18 -6.27
C LEU A 65 -0.75 9.57 -5.31
N LEU A 66 -1.91 8.91 -5.41
CA LEU A 66 -3.01 9.10 -4.47
C LEU A 66 -2.59 8.76 -3.03
N LEU A 67 -1.97 7.61 -2.81
CA LEU A 67 -1.52 7.22 -1.47
C LEU A 67 -0.48 8.20 -0.91
N ALA A 68 0.41 8.72 -1.76
CA ALA A 68 1.42 9.70 -1.36
C ALA A 68 0.76 11.01 -0.92
N ASP A 69 -0.22 11.48 -1.68
CA ASP A 69 -1.00 12.68 -1.35
C ASP A 69 -1.81 12.50 -0.05
N LEU A 70 -2.54 11.39 0.07
CA LEU A 70 -3.33 11.08 1.27
C LEU A 70 -2.48 10.93 2.53
N LEU A 71 -1.26 10.41 2.40
CA LEU A 71 -0.31 10.27 3.51
C LEU A 71 0.56 11.52 3.67
N GLU A 72 0.47 12.53 2.81
CA GLU A 72 1.30 13.73 2.83
C GLU A 72 2.80 13.38 2.87
N VAL A 73 3.24 12.58 1.90
CA VAL A 73 4.63 12.13 1.70
C VAL A 73 4.99 12.19 0.22
N ALA A 74 6.28 12.18 -0.09
CA ALA A 74 6.71 12.05 -1.48
C ALA A 74 6.45 10.61 -2.00
N PRO A 75 6.09 10.44 -3.30
CA PRO A 75 5.92 9.10 -3.88
C PRO A 75 7.15 8.20 -3.75
N ALA A 76 8.36 8.79 -3.70
CA ALA A 76 9.60 8.06 -3.48
C ALA A 76 9.65 7.39 -2.10
N GLU A 77 9.08 8.01 -1.07
CA GLU A 77 9.04 7.45 0.29
C GLU A 77 8.19 6.19 0.37
N LEU A 78 7.14 6.08 -0.46
CA LEU A 78 6.33 4.85 -0.57
C LEU A 78 7.09 3.69 -1.22
N LEU A 79 8.15 3.98 -1.98
CA LEU A 79 8.92 2.99 -2.73
C LEU A 79 10.25 2.60 -2.06
N ASP A 80 10.54 3.16 -0.88
CA ASP A 80 11.76 2.90 -0.11
C ASP A 80 11.53 1.78 0.94
N PHE A 81 11.49 0.51 0.47
CA PHE A 81 11.09 -0.68 1.26
C PHE A 81 11.97 -1.94 1.08
#